data_AF-F3L5L0-F1
#
_entry.id   AF-F3L5L0-F1
#
_cell.length_a   1.000
_cell.length_b   1.000
_cell.length_c   1.000
_cell.angle_alpha   90.00
_cell.angle_beta   90.00
_cell.angle_gamma   90.00
#
_symmetry.space_group_name_H-M   'P 1'
#
loop_
_entity.id
_entity.type
_entity.pdbx_description
1 polymer ?
#
loop_
_entity_poly.entity_id
_entity_poly.type
_entity_poly.pdbx_seq_one_letter_code
_entity_poly.pdbx_strand_id
1 'polypeptide(L)'
;MRVLETQWWRLGLPDEWNAEQDDESILITDRDEVGTIEISHLIAEPGEAQLSIEELAKLNAEHDNLEWSSCCCGDFDGVETVYLEDGAAIREWWLRAQSLTLFVTYVCDEENRGLDDAIVDEILDGLELVVESLNE
;
A
#
# COMPACT_ATOMS: atom_id res chain seq x y z
N MET A 1 0.11 8.08 18.50
CA MET A 1 0.42 7.03 17.52
C MET A 1 -0.46 5.85 17.86
N ARG A 2 -1.22 5.38 16.87
CA ARG A 2 -2.17 4.27 16.99
C ARG A 2 -1.71 3.12 16.09
N VAL A 3 -2.06 1.89 16.45
CA VAL A 3 -1.73 0.72 15.62
C VAL A 3 -3.01 0.25 14.95
N LEU A 4 -2.99 0.25 13.62
CA LEU A 4 -3.96 -0.44 12.78
C LEU A 4 -3.49 -1.88 12.63
N GLU A 5 -4.32 -2.84 13.03
CA GLU A 5 -4.00 -4.26 12.96
C GLU A 5 -5.10 -4.99 12.22
N THR A 6 -4.71 -5.79 11.23
CA THR A 6 -5.56 -6.74 10.52
C THR A 6 -5.17 -8.17 10.89
N GLN A 7 -5.80 -9.16 10.25
CA GLN A 7 -5.38 -10.54 10.40
C GLN A 7 -3.96 -10.81 9.84
N TRP A 8 -3.51 -10.05 8.84
CA TRP A 8 -2.32 -10.38 8.05
C TRP A 8 -1.18 -9.37 8.18
N TRP A 9 -1.48 -8.14 8.54
CA TRP A 9 -0.51 -7.06 8.65
C TRP A 9 -0.91 -6.05 9.71
N ARG A 10 0.06 -5.28 10.19
CA ARG A 10 -0.14 -4.16 11.09
C ARG A 10 0.62 -2.94 10.63
N LEU A 11 0.15 -1.78 11.04
CA LEU A 11 0.66 -0.49 10.60
C LEU A 11 0.55 0.53 11.73
N GLY A 12 1.67 1.19 12.03
CA GLY A 12 1.68 2.34 12.91
C GLY A 12 1.16 3.58 12.18
N LEU A 13 0.18 4.27 12.78
CA LEU A 13 -0.39 5.49 12.21
C LEU A 13 -0.16 6.69 13.15
N PRO A 14 0.22 7.85 12.60
CA PRO A 14 0.18 9.12 13.33
C PRO A 14 -1.24 9.40 13.87
N ASP A 15 -1.34 10.20 14.93
CA ASP A 15 -2.64 10.54 15.54
C ASP A 15 -3.53 11.40 14.61
N GLU A 16 -2.92 12.03 13.62
CA GLU A 16 -3.58 12.91 12.65
C GLU A 16 -4.21 12.15 11.48
N TRP A 17 -3.87 10.87 11.30
CA TRP A 17 -4.45 10.03 10.26
C TRP A 17 -5.58 9.19 10.84
N ASN A 18 -6.69 9.07 10.12
CA ASN A 18 -7.79 8.15 10.41
C ASN A 18 -7.74 6.91 9.51
N ALA A 19 -8.39 5.82 9.92
CA ALA A 19 -8.39 4.55 9.19
C ALA A 19 -9.76 3.91 9.33
N GLU A 20 -10.36 3.54 8.22
CA GLU A 20 -11.70 3.00 8.12
C GLU A 20 -11.69 1.79 7.18
N GLN A 21 -12.40 0.74 7.58
CA GLN A 21 -12.59 -0.41 6.70
C GLN A 21 -13.68 -0.09 5.68
N ASP A 22 -13.38 -0.25 4.40
CA ASP A 22 -14.32 -0.04 3.29
C ASP A 22 -14.34 -1.30 2.40
N ASP A 23 -15.46 -2.02 2.41
CA ASP A 23 -15.60 -3.34 1.77
C ASP A 23 -14.40 -4.29 2.01
N GLU A 24 -13.53 -4.46 1.01
CA GLU A 24 -12.38 -5.37 1.01
C GLU A 24 -11.03 -4.62 1.18
N SER A 25 -11.06 -3.30 1.37
CA SER A 25 -9.89 -2.45 1.57
C SER A 25 -9.96 -1.68 2.89
N ILE A 26 -8.85 -1.04 3.24
CA ILE A 26 -8.77 -0.10 4.35
C ILE A 26 -8.34 1.25 3.79
N LEU A 27 -9.18 2.26 4.03
CA LEU A 27 -8.93 3.64 3.68
C LEU A 27 -8.29 4.35 4.87
N ILE A 28 -7.20 5.06 4.62
CA ILE A 28 -6.45 5.80 5.62
C ILE A 28 -6.35 7.24 5.13
N THR A 29 -7.03 8.16 5.81
CA THR A 29 -7.15 9.57 5.43
C THR A 29 -6.42 10.45 6.42
N ASP A 30 -5.81 11.54 5.94
CA ASP A 30 -5.29 12.56 6.84
C ASP A 30 -6.43 13.41 7.44
N ARG A 31 -6.11 14.24 8.43
CA ARG A 31 -7.09 15.06 9.16
C ARG A 31 -7.82 16.07 8.27
N ASP A 32 -7.13 16.60 7.27
CA ASP A 32 -7.64 17.62 6.37
C ASP A 32 -8.27 17.01 5.09
N GLU A 33 -8.28 15.67 4.99
CA GLU A 33 -8.86 14.88 3.89
C GLU A 33 -8.28 15.26 2.52
N VAL A 34 -7.01 15.68 2.50
CA VAL A 34 -6.25 16.10 1.32
C VAL A 34 -5.72 14.90 0.55
N GLY A 35 -5.35 13.84 1.27
CA GLY A 35 -4.82 12.62 0.69
C GLY A 35 -5.44 11.37 1.33
N THR A 36 -5.61 10.32 0.52
CA THR A 36 -6.10 9.03 0.98
C THR A 36 -5.13 7.94 0.58
N ILE A 37 -4.69 7.14 1.55
CA ILE A 37 -4.03 5.86 1.31
C ILE A 37 -5.12 4.78 1.32
N GLU A 38 -5.18 3.94 0.29
CA GLU A 38 -6.01 2.74 0.28
C GLU A 38 -5.13 1.50 0.28
N ILE A 39 -5.42 0.53 1.15
CA ILE A 39 -4.72 -0.75 1.23
C ILE A 39 -5.71 -1.88 1.02
N SER A 40 -5.50 -2.65 -0.05
CA SER A 40 -6.18 -3.92 -0.29
C SER A 40 -5.16 -5.06 -0.27
N HIS A 41 -5.64 -6.30 -0.13
CA HIS A 41 -4.77 -7.45 0.04
C HIS A 41 -5.25 -8.67 -0.75
N LEU A 42 -4.29 -9.51 -1.12
CA LEU A 42 -4.50 -10.80 -1.74
C LEU A 42 -3.64 -11.86 -1.04
N ILE A 43 -4.23 -13.01 -0.73
CA ILE A 43 -3.53 -14.16 -0.16
C ILE A 43 -3.39 -15.22 -1.24
N ALA A 44 -2.15 -15.56 -1.58
CA ALA A 44 -1.85 -16.64 -2.51
C ALA A 44 -2.20 -18.01 -1.91
N GLU A 45 -2.79 -18.89 -2.71
CA GLU A 45 -3.10 -20.24 -2.28
C GLU A 45 -1.83 -21.11 -2.17
N PRO A 46 -1.78 -22.10 -1.24
CA PRO A 46 -0.63 -22.97 -1.12
C PRO A 46 -0.40 -23.78 -2.40
N GLY A 47 0.78 -23.58 -3.02
CA GLY A 47 1.16 -24.23 -4.27
C GLY A 47 0.74 -23.49 -5.54
N GLU A 48 0.12 -22.32 -5.40
CA GLU A 48 -0.17 -21.43 -6.51
C GLU A 48 1.12 -20.85 -7.11
N ALA A 49 1.22 -20.88 -8.44
CA ALA A 49 2.33 -20.24 -9.14
C ALA A 49 2.13 -18.72 -9.11
N GLN A 50 2.97 -18.02 -8.37
CA GLN A 50 2.92 -16.56 -8.28
C GLN A 50 3.86 -15.93 -9.31
N LEU A 51 3.33 -14.95 -10.05
CA LEU A 51 4.15 -14.05 -10.87
C LEU A 51 5.12 -13.27 -9.98
N SER A 52 6.21 -12.75 -10.56
CA SER A 52 7.00 -11.75 -9.85
C SER A 52 6.14 -10.53 -9.53
N ILE A 53 6.49 -9.79 -8.47
CA ILE A 53 5.69 -8.62 -8.05
C ILE A 53 5.64 -7.55 -9.15
N GLU A 54 6.73 -7.38 -9.89
CA GLU A 54 6.82 -6.47 -11.04
C GLU A 54 5.93 -6.91 -12.20
N GLU A 55 5.88 -8.21 -12.51
CA GLU A 55 4.97 -8.74 -13.55
C GLU A 55 3.51 -8.59 -13.14
N LEU A 56 3.19 -8.84 -11.86
CA LEU A 56 1.85 -8.65 -11.33
C LEU A 56 1.42 -7.19 -11.43
N ALA A 57 2.29 -6.26 -11.02
CA ALA A 57 2.06 -4.83 -11.12
C ALA A 57 1.78 -4.39 -12.57
N LYS A 58 2.64 -4.78 -13.52
CA LYS A 58 2.47 -4.45 -14.93
C LYS A 58 1.21 -5.05 -15.56
N LEU A 59 0.77 -6.22 -15.09
CA LEU A 59 -0.44 -6.87 -15.60
C LEU A 59 -1.73 -6.17 -15.14
N ASN A 60 -1.70 -5.55 -13.95
CA ASN A 60 -2.84 -4.88 -13.34
C ASN A 60 -2.80 -3.35 -13.46
N ALA A 61 -1.72 -2.79 -13.99
CA ALA A 61 -1.57 -1.36 -14.21
C ALA A 61 -2.71 -0.80 -15.08
N GLU A 62 -3.34 0.29 -14.63
CA GLU A 62 -4.40 0.97 -15.39
C GLU A 62 -3.86 1.70 -16.62
N HIS A 63 -2.56 2.02 -16.62
CA HIS A 63 -1.90 2.72 -17.70
C HIS A 63 -0.75 1.92 -18.32
N ASP A 64 -0.67 1.97 -19.64
CA ASP A 64 0.47 1.47 -20.39
C ASP A 64 1.71 2.35 -20.16
N ASN A 65 2.88 1.70 -20.07
CA ASN A 65 4.20 2.35 -19.99
C ASN A 65 4.52 3.12 -18.69
N LEU A 66 3.92 2.73 -17.57
CA LEU A 66 4.36 3.21 -16.26
C LEU A 66 5.81 2.78 -15.97
N GLU A 67 6.57 3.68 -15.37
CA GLU A 67 7.94 3.41 -14.92
C GLU A 67 7.93 2.90 -13.47
N TRP A 68 8.17 1.61 -13.32
CA TRP A 68 8.18 0.93 -12.04
C TRP A 68 9.57 0.97 -11.38
N SER A 69 9.62 1.34 -10.11
CA SER A 69 10.84 1.35 -9.29
C SER A 69 10.72 0.36 -8.16
N SER A 70 11.79 -0.40 -7.87
CA SER A 70 11.80 -1.30 -6.70
C SER A 70 11.76 -0.48 -5.41
N CYS A 71 10.94 -0.93 -4.45
CA CYS A 71 10.78 -0.30 -3.15
C CYS A 71 10.73 -1.36 -2.03
N CYS A 72 10.85 -0.88 -0.80
CA CYS A 72 10.68 -1.66 0.42
C CYS A 72 9.86 -0.81 1.41
N CYS A 73 8.87 -1.44 2.04
CA CYS A 73 7.96 -0.82 2.99
C CYS A 73 7.87 -1.75 4.20
N GLY A 74 8.69 -1.49 5.22
CA GLY A 74 8.82 -2.34 6.40
C GLY A 74 9.19 -3.80 6.05
N ASP A 75 8.32 -4.74 6.38
CA ASP A 75 8.53 -6.18 6.10
C ASP A 75 8.25 -6.59 4.64
N PHE A 76 7.81 -5.65 3.80
CA PHE A 76 7.38 -5.94 2.44
C PHE A 76 8.36 -5.41 1.40
N ASP A 77 8.66 -6.22 0.40
CA ASP A 77 9.40 -5.82 -0.80
C ASP A 77 8.43 -5.67 -1.98
N GLY A 78 8.71 -4.75 -2.90
CA GLY A 78 7.79 -4.49 -3.98
C GLY A 78 8.28 -3.57 -5.08
N VAL A 79 7.31 -3.04 -5.81
CA VAL A 79 7.51 -1.99 -6.81
C VAL A 79 6.53 -0.86 -6.60
N GLU A 80 6.96 0.35 -6.90
CA GLU A 80 6.14 1.55 -6.88
C GLU A 80 6.14 2.26 -8.24
N THR A 81 5.09 3.02 -8.49
CA THR A 81 4.99 3.93 -9.63
C THR A 81 4.24 5.20 -9.22
N VAL A 82 4.40 6.26 -9.98
CA VAL A 82 3.70 7.53 -9.79
C VAL A 82 3.16 8.04 -11.11
N TYR A 83 1.93 8.54 -11.11
CA TYR A 83 1.29 9.10 -12.31
C TYR A 83 0.26 10.16 -11.95
N LEU A 84 -0.25 10.84 -12.98
CA LEU A 84 -1.32 11.82 -12.85
C LEU A 84 -2.51 11.31 -13.66
N GLU A 85 -3.70 11.36 -13.07
CA GLU A 85 -4.95 11.00 -13.74
C GLU A 85 -6.05 11.97 -13.32
N ASP A 86 -6.78 12.54 -14.29
CA ASP A 86 -7.95 13.40 -14.06
C ASP A 86 -7.77 14.52 -13.00
N GLY A 87 -6.56 15.06 -12.87
CA GLY A 87 -6.23 16.14 -11.92
C GLY A 87 -5.84 15.65 -10.52
N ALA A 88 -5.76 14.33 -10.32
CA ALA A 88 -5.21 13.71 -9.13
C ALA A 88 -3.75 13.28 -9.36
N ALA A 89 -2.94 13.35 -8.31
CA ALA A 89 -1.64 12.72 -8.23
C ALA A 89 -1.77 11.39 -7.50
N ILE A 90 -1.32 10.32 -8.18
CA ILE A 90 -1.41 8.95 -7.68
C ILE A 90 0.00 8.41 -7.48
N ARG A 91 0.20 7.77 -6.33
CA ARG A 91 1.30 6.85 -6.07
C ARG A 91 0.69 5.47 -5.87
N GLU A 92 1.31 4.46 -6.45
CA GLU A 92 0.82 3.09 -6.43
C GLU A 92 1.96 2.16 -6.03
N TRP A 93 1.69 1.19 -5.15
CA TRP A 93 2.63 0.17 -4.71
C TRP A 93 2.02 -1.22 -4.82
N TRP A 94 2.83 -2.14 -5.34
CA TRP A 94 2.60 -3.57 -5.25
C TRP A 94 3.65 -4.16 -4.34
N LEU A 95 3.22 -4.60 -3.16
CA LEU A 95 4.09 -5.05 -2.08
C LEU A 95 3.83 -6.52 -1.79
N ARG A 96 4.86 -7.29 -1.42
CA ARG A 96 4.71 -8.70 -1.07
C ARG A 96 5.58 -9.10 0.11
N ALA A 97 4.98 -9.85 1.02
CA ALA A 97 5.67 -10.58 2.07
C ALA A 97 5.05 -11.98 2.20
N GLN A 98 5.86 -13.02 2.01
CA GLN A 98 5.39 -14.42 2.00
C GLN A 98 4.26 -14.65 0.99
N SER A 99 3.08 -15.13 1.43
CA SER A 99 1.89 -15.34 0.61
C SER A 99 0.96 -14.13 0.55
N LEU A 100 1.26 -13.05 1.28
CA LEU A 100 0.47 -11.82 1.30
C LEU A 100 1.01 -10.86 0.26
N THR A 101 0.15 -10.45 -0.68
CA THR A 101 0.38 -9.31 -1.57
C THR A 101 -0.51 -8.17 -1.14
N LEU A 102 0.03 -6.96 -1.03
CA LEU A 102 -0.73 -5.74 -0.80
C LEU A 102 -0.72 -4.91 -2.07
N PHE A 103 -1.88 -4.36 -2.39
CA PHE A 103 -2.04 -3.30 -3.37
C PHE A 103 -2.37 -2.03 -2.61
N VAL A 104 -1.49 -1.04 -2.73
CA VAL A 104 -1.58 0.23 -2.02
C VAL A 104 -1.65 1.35 -3.02
N THR A 105 -2.55 2.31 -2.82
CA THR A 105 -2.57 3.58 -3.55
C THR A 105 -2.55 4.73 -2.57
N TYR A 106 -1.94 5.84 -2.96
CA TYR A 106 -2.10 7.13 -2.32
C TYR A 106 -2.57 8.11 -3.40
N VAL A 107 -3.68 8.78 -3.13
CA VAL A 107 -4.31 9.72 -4.05
C VAL A 107 -4.53 11.05 -3.36
N CYS A 108 -4.10 12.13 -4.01
CA CYS A 108 -4.38 13.51 -3.61
C CYS A 108 -4.64 14.36 -4.85
N ASP A 109 -5.14 15.60 -4.69
CA ASP A 109 -5.16 16.55 -5.81
C ASP A 109 -3.73 16.82 -6.34
N GLU A 110 -3.60 17.07 -7.64
CA GLU A 110 -2.32 17.41 -8.28
C GLU A 110 -1.63 18.61 -7.60
N GLU A 111 -2.42 19.58 -7.12
CA GLU A 111 -1.93 20.77 -6.40
C GLU A 111 -1.25 20.42 -5.06
N ASN A 112 -1.62 19.28 -4.46
CA ASN A 112 -1.09 18.79 -3.18
C ASN A 112 0.02 17.75 -3.36
N ARG A 113 0.39 17.44 -4.60
CA ARG A 113 1.42 16.46 -4.92
C ARG A 113 2.73 16.77 -4.19
N GLY A 114 3.25 15.78 -3.48
CA GLY A 114 4.52 15.87 -2.78
C GLY A 114 4.45 16.53 -1.40
N LEU A 115 3.28 16.99 -0.95
CA LEU A 115 3.13 17.54 0.39
C LEU A 115 3.24 16.45 1.46
N ASP A 116 2.55 15.33 1.26
CA ASP A 116 2.52 14.24 2.24
C ASP A 116 3.53 13.12 1.96
N ASP A 117 4.32 13.20 0.87
CA ASP A 117 5.20 12.11 0.45
C ASP A 117 6.04 11.55 1.60
N ALA A 118 6.66 12.42 2.40
CA ALA A 118 7.49 12.00 3.52
C ALA A 118 6.70 11.28 4.64
N ILE A 119 5.46 11.69 4.89
CA ILE A 119 4.62 11.07 5.92
C ILE A 119 4.04 9.76 5.41
N VAL A 120 3.61 9.71 4.14
CA VAL A 120 3.16 8.48 3.48
C VAL A 120 4.28 7.44 3.47
N ASP A 121 5.50 7.85 3.11
CA ASP A 121 6.67 6.98 3.14
C ASP A 121 6.96 6.47 4.58
N GLU A 122 6.90 7.34 5.59
CA GLU A 122 7.09 6.96 7.00
C GLU A 122 6.01 5.97 7.47
N ILE A 123 4.75 6.20 7.10
CA ILE A 123 3.65 5.30 7.41
C ILE A 123 3.92 3.93 6.80
N LEU A 124 4.17 3.87 5.48
CA LEU A 124 4.35 2.60 4.76
C LEU A 124 5.63 1.87 5.18
N ASP A 125 6.70 2.56 5.56
CA ASP A 125 7.92 1.95 6.13
C ASP A 125 7.64 1.23 7.47
N GLY A 126 6.53 1.58 8.14
CA GLY A 126 6.03 0.91 9.33
C GLY A 126 5.14 -0.32 9.08
N LEU A 127 4.99 -0.79 7.84
CA LEU A 127 4.22 -2.00 7.52
C LEU A 127 4.91 -3.26 8.05
N GLU A 128 4.22 -4.00 8.90
CA GLU A 128 4.74 -5.24 9.49
C GLU A 128 3.82 -6.43 9.17
N LEU A 129 4.42 -7.56 8.81
CA LEU A 129 3.68 -8.79 8.54
C LEU A 129 3.26 -9.45 9.86
N VAL A 130 1.96 -9.75 10.01
CA VAL A 130 1.46 -10.52 11.14
C VAL A 130 1.64 -12.00 10.83
N VAL A 131 2.70 -12.59 11.38
CA VAL A 131 2.94 -14.04 11.28
C VAL A 131 2.16 -14.73 12.40
N GLU A 132 1.18 -15.56 12.04
CA GLU A 132 0.59 -16.48 13.02
C GLU A 132 1.71 -17.41 13.51
N SER A 133 2.14 -17.19 14.76
CA SER A 133 3.02 -18.13 15.44
C SER A 133 2.22 -19.41 15.63
N LEU A 134 2.43 -20.40 14.76
CA LEU A 134 2.02 -21.77 15.03
C LEU A 134 2.75 -22.18 16.32
N ASN A 135 2.06 -22.04 17.46
CA ASN A 135 2.53 -22.62 18.71
C ASN A 135 2.67 -24.13 18.50
N GLU A 136 3.92 -24.58 18.44
CA GLU A 136 4.33 -25.98 18.49
C GLU A 136 3.87 -26.67 19.79
#